data_AF-A0A7C4FS40-F1
#
_entry.id   AF-A0A7C4FS40-F1
#
_cell.length_a   1.000
_cell.length_b   1.000
_cell.length_c   1.000
_cell.angle_alpha   90.00
_cell.angle_beta   90.00
_cell.angle_gamma   90.00
#
_symmetry.space_group_name_H-M   'P 1'
#
loop_
_entity.id
_entity.type
_entity.pdbx_description
1 polymer ?
#
loop_
_entity_poly.entity_id
_entity_poly.type
_entity_poly.pdbx_seq_one_letter_code
_entity_poly.pdbx_strand_id
1 'polypeptide(L)'
;EARQALKALVGRDTERLNDIQIKKAVIESLSENLSDAVIAPLFYFLIGGFPFLVLYKTVNTLDSMVGYLNERYKDFGWFSARMDDVLNFIPARITGLMIVVSTLFLFGLKSAKNAFKIMLRDGRKHLSPNSGIPEAAIAGALGIRLGGPNYYHGKLVEKPYIGDEEKEFRKDVIRLAQKIVVLSGILFLVLSLSVRSILC
;
A
#
# COMPACT_ATOMS: atom_id res chain seq x y z
N GLU A 1 -4.85 -23.73 -3.59
CA GLU A 1 -4.05 -23.14 -2.51
C GLU A 1 -3.88 -21.62 -2.64
N ALA A 2 -3.16 -21.08 -3.64
CA ALA A 2 -2.87 -19.63 -3.74
C ALA A 2 -4.12 -18.72 -3.71
N ARG A 3 -5.21 -19.08 -4.39
CA ARG A 3 -6.47 -18.32 -4.37
C ARG A 3 -7.17 -18.31 -3.01
N GLN A 4 -7.06 -19.40 -2.24
CA GLN A 4 -7.63 -19.49 -0.90
C GLN A 4 -6.82 -18.65 0.10
N ALA A 5 -5.49 -18.72 0.04
CA ALA A 5 -4.63 -17.87 0.86
C ALA A 5 -4.84 -16.38 0.56
N LEU A 6 -5.05 -16.02 -0.71
CA LEU A 6 -5.31 -14.63 -1.11
C LEU A 6 -6.61 -14.06 -0.52
N LYS A 7 -7.64 -14.89 -0.21
CA LYS A 7 -8.89 -14.41 0.41
C LYS A 7 -8.66 -13.73 1.76
N ALA A 8 -7.60 -14.11 2.48
CA ALA A 8 -7.26 -13.47 3.76
C ALA A 8 -6.55 -12.12 3.60
N LEU A 9 -6.07 -11.80 2.39
CA LEU A 9 -5.30 -10.59 2.10
C LEU A 9 -6.09 -9.53 1.32
N VAL A 10 -7.12 -9.94 0.57
CA VAL A 10 -7.88 -9.04 -0.30
C VAL A 10 -9.38 -9.16 -0.07
N GLY A 11 -10.09 -8.04 -0.11
CA GLY A 11 -11.55 -8.02 -0.03
C GLY A 11 -12.28 -8.41 -1.33
N ARG A 12 -11.56 -8.80 -2.39
CA ARG A 12 -12.11 -9.11 -3.73
C ARG A 12 -12.35 -10.61 -3.92
N ASP A 13 -13.28 -10.98 -4.80
CA ASP A 13 -13.56 -12.38 -5.11
C ASP A 13 -12.36 -13.04 -5.79
N THR A 14 -11.75 -14.05 -5.14
CA THR A 14 -10.49 -14.64 -5.63
C THR A 14 -10.67 -15.87 -6.53
N GLU A 15 -11.88 -16.43 -6.60
CA GLU A 15 -12.13 -17.76 -7.17
C GLU A 15 -11.87 -17.82 -8.68
N ARG A 16 -12.11 -16.70 -9.37
CA ARG A 16 -11.96 -16.56 -10.82
C ARG A 16 -10.68 -15.85 -11.26
N LEU A 17 -9.78 -15.51 -10.32
CA LEU A 17 -8.56 -14.77 -10.66
C LEU A 17 -7.55 -15.64 -11.41
N ASN A 18 -7.06 -15.13 -12.54
CA ASN A 18 -5.93 -15.73 -13.24
C ASN A 18 -4.60 -15.44 -12.52
N ASP A 19 -3.53 -16.12 -12.92
CA ASP A 19 -2.21 -15.99 -12.27
C ASP A 19 -1.68 -14.56 -12.22
N ILE A 20 -1.91 -13.78 -13.28
CA ILE A 20 -1.47 -12.38 -13.35
C ILE A 20 -2.27 -11.54 -12.35
N GLN A 21 -3.59 -11.73 -12.29
CA GLN A 21 -4.45 -11.03 -11.33
C GLN A 21 -4.10 -11.37 -9.88
N ILE A 22 -3.75 -12.63 -9.59
CA ILE A 22 -3.26 -13.04 -8.26
C ILE A 22 -1.98 -12.29 -7.93
N LYS A 23 -1.00 -12.23 -8.84
CA LYS A 23 0.27 -11.53 -8.60
C LYS A 23 0.07 -10.03 -8.38
N LYS A 24 -0.79 -9.39 -9.18
CA LYS A 24 -1.14 -7.97 -9.01
C LYS A 24 -1.78 -7.73 -7.64
N ALA A 25 -2.73 -8.58 -7.27
CA ALA A 25 -3.41 -8.48 -5.98
C ALA A 25 -2.44 -8.60 -4.79
N VAL A 26 -1.45 -9.49 -4.89
CA VAL A 26 -0.37 -9.60 -3.89
C VAL A 26 0.47 -8.34 -3.84
N ILE A 27 0.86 -7.78 -4.99
CA ILE A 27 1.70 -6.56 -5.04
C ILE A 27 0.96 -5.34 -4.48
N GLU A 28 -0.31 -5.17 -4.85
CA GLU A 28 -1.21 -4.14 -4.30
C GLU A 28 -1.25 -4.23 -2.77
N SER A 29 -1.55 -5.43 -2.25
CA SER A 29 -1.61 -5.69 -0.81
C SER A 29 -0.27 -5.47 -0.11
N LEU A 30 0.86 -5.80 -0.75
CA LEU A 30 2.19 -5.57 -0.18
C LEU A 30 2.50 -4.07 -0.08
N SER A 31 2.16 -3.28 -1.09
CA SER A 31 2.40 -1.84 -1.08
C SER A 31 1.50 -1.10 -0.10
N GLU A 32 0.24 -1.51 0.02
CA GLU A 32 -0.71 -0.96 1.00
C GLU A 32 -0.28 -1.31 2.44
N ASN A 33 0.00 -2.59 2.71
CA ASN A 33 0.46 -3.01 4.05
C ASN A 33 1.78 -2.38 4.46
N LEU A 34 2.70 -2.09 3.52
CA LEU A 34 3.90 -1.33 3.84
C LEU A 34 3.54 0.04 4.44
N SER A 35 2.55 0.72 3.88
CA SER A 35 2.08 2.01 4.42
C SER A 35 1.50 1.83 5.81
N ASP A 36 0.45 1.01 5.93
CA ASP A 36 -0.43 1.10 7.07
C ASP A 36 0.04 0.24 8.25
N ALA A 37 0.82 -0.82 7.98
CA ALA A 37 1.33 -1.73 9.00
C ALA A 37 2.79 -1.49 9.39
N VAL A 38 3.56 -0.72 8.60
CA VAL A 38 5.00 -0.49 8.88
C VAL A 38 5.32 1.00 8.96
N ILE A 39 5.14 1.75 7.87
CA ILE A 39 5.58 3.16 7.80
C ILE A 39 4.75 4.04 8.73
N ALA A 40 3.43 3.90 8.74
CA ALA A 40 2.56 4.71 9.61
C ALA A 40 2.81 4.47 11.11
N PRO A 41 2.88 3.23 11.63
CA PRO A 41 3.28 2.99 13.02
C PRO A 41 4.64 3.60 13.38
N LEU A 42 5.65 3.45 12.52
CA LEU A 42 6.99 4.01 12.74
C LEU A 42 6.98 5.55 12.71
N PHE A 43 6.17 6.16 11.85
CA PHE A 43 6.01 7.60 11.77
C PHE A 43 5.37 8.17 13.05
N TYR A 44 4.30 7.55 13.54
CA TYR A 44 3.67 7.97 14.80
C TYR A 44 4.55 7.67 16.02
N PHE A 45 5.31 6.57 15.99
CA PHE A 45 6.36 6.34 16.97
C PHE A 45 7.36 7.48 16.97
N LEU A 46 7.88 7.90 15.81
CA LEU A 46 8.85 8.97 15.70
C LEU A 46 8.35 10.29 16.31
N ILE A 47 7.09 10.65 16.09
CA ILE A 47 6.53 11.95 16.54
C ILE A 47 6.19 11.94 18.03
N GLY A 48 5.57 10.88 18.54
CA GLY A 48 4.99 10.88 19.88
C GLY A 48 5.31 9.65 20.72
N GLY A 49 6.23 8.80 20.26
CA GLY A 49 6.60 7.59 20.98
C GLY A 49 5.60 6.47 20.91
N PHE A 50 5.82 5.51 21.81
CA PHE A 50 4.97 4.33 21.93
C PHE A 50 3.47 4.67 22.05
N PRO A 51 3.03 5.69 22.83
CA PRO A 51 1.61 6.03 22.91
C PRO A 51 0.98 6.39 21.56
N PHE A 52 1.68 7.15 20.71
CA PHE A 52 1.17 7.56 19.39
C PHE A 52 1.13 6.39 18.41
N LEU A 53 2.12 5.49 18.46
CA LEU A 53 2.09 4.24 17.69
C LEU A 53 0.86 3.41 18.04
N VAL A 54 0.60 3.23 19.34
CA VAL A 54 -0.55 2.45 19.81
C VAL A 54 -1.86 3.12 19.38
N LEU A 55 -1.98 4.44 19.54
CA LEU A 55 -3.15 5.21 19.12
C LEU A 55 -3.44 5.01 17.63
N TYR A 56 -2.42 5.17 16.77
CA TYR A 56 -2.57 4.93 15.34
C TYR A 56 -3.03 3.50 15.07
N LYS A 57 -2.39 2.50 15.70
CA LYS A 57 -2.74 1.09 15.43
C LYS A 57 -4.15 0.75 15.91
N THR A 58 -4.61 1.36 17.01
CA THR A 58 -6.00 1.26 17.45
C THR A 58 -6.95 1.83 16.40
N VAL A 59 -6.71 3.04 15.87
CA VAL A 59 -7.58 3.64 14.84
C VAL A 59 -7.60 2.79 13.56
N ASN A 60 -6.44 2.35 13.08
CA ASN A 60 -6.33 1.52 11.89
C ASN A 60 -7.02 0.15 12.05
N THR A 61 -6.96 -0.43 13.26
CA THR A 61 -7.66 -1.68 13.56
C THR A 61 -9.18 -1.46 13.64
N LEU A 62 -9.63 -0.35 14.24
CA LEU A 62 -11.04 0.02 14.31
C LEU A 62 -11.65 0.19 12.92
N ASP A 63 -10.93 0.82 11.98
CA ASP A 63 -11.40 0.96 10.61
C ASP A 63 -11.59 -0.41 9.93
N SER A 64 -10.63 -1.32 10.10
CA SER A 64 -10.72 -2.67 9.54
C SER A 64 -11.86 -3.51 10.16
N MET A 65 -12.23 -3.26 11.42
CA MET A 65 -13.28 -4.01 12.14
C MET A 65 -14.69 -3.42 11.99
N VAL A 66 -14.81 -2.09 11.89
CA VAL A 66 -16.10 -1.36 11.91
C VAL A 66 -16.44 -0.76 10.55
N GLY A 67 -15.45 -0.47 9.71
CA GLY A 67 -15.63 0.09 8.36
C GLY A 67 -16.23 -0.90 7.35
N TYR A 68 -16.03 -2.21 7.54
CA TYR A 68 -16.66 -3.24 6.71
C TYR A 68 -18.11 -3.48 7.14
N LEU A 69 -19.04 -2.85 6.43
CA LEU A 69 -20.37 -3.38 6.15
C LEU A 69 -21.19 -3.83 7.38
N ASN A 70 -21.82 -2.87 8.04
CA ASN A 70 -23.10 -3.13 8.70
C ASN A 70 -24.00 -1.90 8.52
N GLU A 71 -25.21 -2.09 7.98
CA GLU A 71 -26.24 -1.03 7.91
C GLU A 71 -26.51 -0.39 9.29
N ARG A 72 -26.12 -1.08 10.37
CA ARG A 72 -26.19 -0.66 11.77
C ARG A 72 -25.15 0.39 12.21
N TYR A 73 -24.05 0.58 11.49
CA TYR A 73 -22.94 1.47 11.90
C TYR A 73 -22.51 2.49 10.84
N LYS A 74 -23.37 2.80 9.87
CA LYS A 74 -23.05 3.64 8.71
C LYS A 74 -22.42 5.00 9.08
N ASP A 75 -22.90 5.64 10.14
CA ASP A 75 -22.39 6.95 10.60
C ASP A 75 -21.06 6.84 11.37
N PHE A 76 -20.88 5.78 12.17
CA PHE A 76 -19.64 5.52 12.91
C PHE A 76 -18.51 4.98 11.99
N GLY A 77 -18.87 4.13 11.03
CA GLY A 77 -17.94 3.60 10.03
C GLY A 77 -17.40 4.71 9.13
N TRP A 78 -18.22 5.70 8.75
CA TRP A 78 -17.75 6.85 7.99
C TRP A 78 -16.75 7.72 8.76
N PHE A 79 -16.99 7.97 10.05
CA PHE A 79 -16.07 8.72 10.88
C PHE A 79 -14.75 7.96 11.10
N SER A 80 -14.82 6.65 11.35
CA SER A 80 -13.64 5.79 11.48
C SER A 80 -12.79 5.79 10.20
N ALA A 81 -13.42 5.56 9.05
CA ALA A 81 -12.75 5.57 7.75
C ALA A 81 -12.12 6.93 7.43
N ARG A 82 -12.80 8.02 7.78
CA ARG A 82 -12.28 9.37 7.55
C ARG A 82 -11.11 9.70 8.48
N MET A 83 -11.14 9.23 9.74
CA MET A 83 -10.00 9.38 10.64
C MET A 83 -8.79 8.57 10.16
N ASP A 84 -9.00 7.32 9.74
CA ASP A 84 -7.92 6.51 9.16
C ASP A 84 -7.33 7.20 7.93
N ASP A 85 -8.18 7.68 7.00
CA ASP A 85 -7.73 8.41 5.81
C ASP A 85 -6.87 9.64 6.16
N VAL A 86 -7.23 10.38 7.20
CA VAL A 86 -6.46 11.54 7.67
C VAL A 86 -5.13 11.10 8.27
N LEU A 87 -5.14 10.08 9.15
CA LEU A 87 -3.94 9.60 9.82
C LEU A 87 -2.95 8.96 8.84
N ASN A 88 -3.44 8.32 7.77
CA ASN A 88 -2.64 7.71 6.72
C ASN A 88 -2.23 8.68 5.61
N PHE A 89 -2.75 9.91 5.61
CA PHE A 89 -2.42 10.88 4.56
C PHE A 89 -0.91 11.09 4.43
N ILE A 90 -0.24 11.49 5.51
CA ILE A 90 1.22 11.74 5.49
C ILE A 90 2.02 10.43 5.32
N PRO A 91 1.76 9.37 6.13
CA PRO A 91 2.47 8.09 5.98
C PRO A 91 2.43 7.52 4.57
N ALA A 92 1.29 7.54 3.88
CA ALA A 92 1.18 6.99 2.53
C ALA A 92 2.11 7.70 1.52
N ARG A 93 2.33 9.01 1.65
CA ARG A 93 3.27 9.76 0.79
C ARG A 93 4.71 9.43 1.13
N ILE A 94 5.02 9.29 2.42
CA ILE A 94 6.34 8.83 2.88
C ILE A 94 6.61 7.43 2.31
N THR A 95 5.64 6.52 2.38
CA THR A 95 5.74 5.17 1.83
C THR A 95 6.06 5.17 0.34
N GLY A 96 5.33 5.97 -0.45
CA GLY A 96 5.61 6.12 -1.88
C GLY A 96 7.05 6.61 -2.15
N LEU A 97 7.53 7.59 -1.38
CA LEU A 97 8.91 8.07 -1.48
C LEU A 97 9.94 7.01 -1.05
N MET A 98 9.68 6.24 0.00
CA MET A 98 10.57 5.15 0.43
C MET A 98 10.66 4.04 -0.62
N ILE A 99 9.56 3.74 -1.32
CA ILE A 99 9.56 2.84 -2.48
C ILE A 99 10.46 3.38 -3.59
N VAL A 100 10.38 4.68 -3.91
CA VAL A 100 11.22 5.33 -4.92
C VAL A 100 12.71 5.25 -4.55
N VAL A 101 13.05 5.56 -3.29
CA VAL A 101 14.42 5.50 -2.78
C VAL A 101 14.95 4.06 -2.77
N SER A 102 14.14 3.10 -2.35
CA SER A 102 14.51 1.67 -2.37
C SER A 102 14.72 1.17 -3.80
N THR A 103 13.90 1.65 -4.74
CA THR A 103 14.05 1.38 -6.18
C THR A 103 15.36 1.94 -6.72
N LEU A 104 15.80 3.11 -6.24
CA LEU A 104 17.09 3.69 -6.61
C LEU A 104 18.25 2.77 -6.22
N PHE A 105 18.25 2.26 -4.99
CA PHE A 105 19.29 1.36 -4.49
C PHE A 105 19.30 -0.02 -5.16
N LEU A 106 18.11 -0.56 -5.47
CA LEU A 106 18.00 -1.93 -6.02
C LEU A 106 18.12 -1.98 -7.54
N PHE A 107 17.53 -1.01 -8.25
CA PHE A 107 17.31 -1.05 -9.70
C PHE A 107 17.82 0.18 -10.44
N GLY A 108 18.48 1.11 -9.74
CA GLY A 108 19.14 2.27 -10.31
C GLY A 108 18.21 3.45 -10.64
N LEU A 109 18.83 4.54 -11.07
CA LEU A 109 18.19 5.85 -11.22
C LEU A 109 17.05 5.86 -12.25
N LYS A 110 17.17 5.10 -13.35
CA LYS A 110 16.14 5.04 -14.39
C LYS A 110 14.82 4.49 -13.82
N SER A 111 14.89 3.39 -13.08
CA SER A 111 13.74 2.73 -12.45
C SER A 111 13.13 3.61 -11.37
N ALA A 112 13.96 4.27 -10.55
CA ALA A 112 13.50 5.19 -9.52
C ALA A 112 12.77 6.42 -10.10
N LYS A 113 13.29 7.00 -11.18
CA LYS A 113 12.60 8.08 -11.90
C LYS A 113 11.25 7.64 -12.44
N ASN A 114 11.14 6.40 -12.93
CA ASN A 114 9.87 5.86 -13.39
C ASN A 114 8.90 5.65 -12.22
N ALA A 115 9.35 5.04 -11.12
CA ALA A 115 8.55 4.90 -9.89
C ALA A 115 7.98 6.24 -9.43
N PHE A 116 8.82 7.28 -9.36
CA PHE A 116 8.40 8.62 -8.97
C PHE A 116 7.42 9.24 -9.96
N LYS A 117 7.68 9.12 -11.26
CA LYS A 117 6.80 9.61 -12.32
C LYS A 117 5.40 8.99 -12.22
N ILE A 118 5.31 7.66 -12.08
CA ILE A 118 4.04 6.95 -12.00
C ILE A 118 3.33 7.27 -10.68
N MET A 119 4.06 7.34 -9.56
CA MET A 119 3.52 7.77 -8.27
C MET A 119 2.78 9.11 -8.37
N LEU A 120 3.39 10.11 -9.02
CA LEU A 120 2.77 11.42 -9.21
C LEU A 120 1.62 11.40 -10.21
N ARG A 121 1.76 10.67 -11.33
CA ARG A 121 0.78 10.61 -12.40
C ARG A 121 -0.50 9.89 -11.99
N ASP A 122 -0.37 8.77 -11.29
CA ASP A 122 -1.45 7.80 -11.08
C ASP A 122 -1.86 7.65 -9.61
N GLY A 123 -1.04 8.10 -8.65
CA GLY A 123 -1.29 7.83 -7.24
C GLY A 123 -2.57 8.48 -6.68
N ARG A 124 -3.16 9.44 -7.40
CA ARG A 124 -4.45 10.06 -7.08
C ARG A 124 -5.64 9.44 -7.80
N LYS A 125 -5.42 8.42 -8.65
CA LYS A 125 -6.51 7.77 -9.40
C LYS A 125 -7.32 6.85 -8.50
N HIS A 126 -6.69 6.20 -7.52
CA HIS A 126 -7.34 5.26 -6.62
C HIS A 126 -8.49 5.93 -5.83
N LEU A 127 -9.51 5.14 -5.46
CA LEU A 127 -10.67 5.64 -4.70
C LEU A 127 -10.24 6.14 -3.30
N SER A 128 -9.31 5.42 -2.66
CA SER A 128 -8.65 5.91 -1.44
C SER A 128 -7.57 6.92 -1.81
N PRO A 129 -7.52 8.09 -1.14
CA PRO A 129 -6.49 9.10 -1.33
C PRO A 129 -5.11 8.62 -0.87
N ASN A 130 -5.02 7.49 -0.17
CA ASN A 130 -3.79 6.99 0.46
C ASN A 130 -3.23 5.78 -0.29
N SER A 131 -4.01 4.71 -0.48
CA SER A 131 -3.52 3.44 -1.05
C SER A 131 -2.94 3.61 -2.47
N GLY A 132 -3.47 4.55 -3.26
CA GLY A 132 -3.01 4.78 -4.63
C GLY A 132 -1.56 5.24 -4.74
N ILE A 133 -1.03 5.96 -3.75
CA ILE A 133 0.33 6.51 -3.79
C ILE A 133 1.40 5.38 -3.77
N PRO A 134 1.45 4.49 -2.76
CA PRO A 134 2.41 3.39 -2.74
C PRO A 134 2.18 2.37 -3.87
N GLU A 135 0.92 2.10 -4.26
CA GLU A 135 0.61 1.24 -5.41
C GLU A 135 1.19 1.80 -6.72
N ALA A 136 1.02 3.10 -6.96
CA ALA A 136 1.57 3.75 -8.14
C ALA A 136 3.11 3.77 -8.14
N ALA A 137 3.72 4.00 -6.97
CA ALA A 137 5.17 3.94 -6.84
C ALA A 137 5.72 2.54 -7.16
N ILE A 138 5.13 1.47 -6.60
CA ILE A 138 5.60 0.10 -6.84
C ILE A 138 5.30 -0.35 -8.28
N ALA A 139 4.17 0.06 -8.85
CA ALA A 139 3.83 -0.19 -10.26
C ALA A 139 4.89 0.40 -11.20
N GLY A 140 5.28 1.66 -10.96
CA GLY A 140 6.34 2.31 -11.74
C GLY A 140 7.72 1.73 -11.50
N ALA A 141 8.04 1.29 -10.28
CA ALA A 141 9.30 0.63 -9.95
C ALA A 141 9.47 -0.71 -10.70
N LEU A 142 8.38 -1.47 -10.81
CA LEU A 142 8.38 -2.79 -11.44
C LEU A 142 8.07 -2.75 -12.94
N GLY A 143 7.56 -1.63 -13.44
CA GLY A 143 7.15 -1.45 -14.83
C GLY A 143 5.87 -2.20 -15.18
N ILE A 144 4.93 -2.29 -14.24
CA ILE A 144 3.70 -3.09 -14.36
C ILE A 144 2.44 -2.21 -14.24
N ARG A 145 1.30 -2.76 -14.69
CA ARG A 145 -0.02 -2.16 -14.49
C ARG A 145 -0.80 -2.87 -13.37
N LEU A 146 -1.16 -2.14 -12.34
CA LEU A 146 -2.02 -2.56 -11.23
C LEU A 146 -3.46 -2.03 -11.41
N GLY A 147 -4.35 -2.43 -10.52
CA GLY A 147 -5.76 -2.05 -10.51
C GLY A 147 -6.57 -2.71 -11.61
N GLY A 148 -7.56 -1.98 -12.12
CA GLY A 148 -8.50 -2.46 -13.12
C GLY A 148 -9.73 -3.18 -12.53
N PRO A 149 -10.73 -3.49 -13.39
CA PRO A 149 -12.01 -4.04 -12.98
C PRO A 149 -11.86 -5.38 -12.26
N ASN A 150 -12.55 -5.52 -11.13
CA ASN A 150 -12.53 -6.73 -10.30
C ASN A 150 -13.92 -7.00 -9.70
N TYR A 151 -14.20 -8.25 -9.34
CA TYR A 151 -15.46 -8.63 -8.70
C TYR A 151 -15.34 -8.57 -7.17
N TYR A 152 -16.36 -8.02 -6.52
CA TYR A 152 -16.51 -7.95 -5.07
C TYR A 152 -17.93 -8.40 -4.72
N HIS A 153 -18.06 -9.49 -3.94
CA HIS A 153 -19.36 -10.07 -3.58
C HIS A 153 -20.27 -10.30 -4.80
N GLY A 154 -19.69 -10.80 -5.89
CA GLY A 154 -20.38 -11.05 -7.15
C GLY A 154 -20.66 -9.83 -8.01
N LYS A 155 -20.36 -8.60 -7.56
CA LYS A 155 -20.55 -7.36 -8.32
C LYS A 155 -19.26 -6.89 -8.97
N LEU A 156 -19.33 -6.53 -10.25
CA LEU A 156 -18.20 -5.91 -10.94
C LEU A 156 -17.99 -4.49 -10.42
N VAL A 157 -16.79 -4.21 -9.92
CA VAL A 157 -16.35 -2.87 -9.51
C VAL A 157 -15.28 -2.41 -10.47
N GLU A 158 -15.56 -1.33 -11.19
CA GLU A 158 -14.59 -0.68 -12.05
C GLU A 158 -13.61 0.12 -11.20
N LYS A 159 -12.37 -0.38 -11.12
CA LYS A 159 -11.26 0.36 -10.52
C LYS A 159 -10.37 0.94 -11.62
N PRO A 160 -9.76 2.11 -11.39
CA PRO A 160 -8.84 2.69 -12.34
C PRO A 160 -7.59 1.83 -12.47
N TYR A 161 -6.95 1.93 -13.62
CA TYR A 161 -5.62 1.36 -13.84
C TYR A 161 -4.54 2.31 -13.31
N ILE A 162 -3.52 1.72 -12.69
CA ILE A 162 -2.36 2.41 -12.13
C ILE A 162 -1.10 1.81 -12.75
N GLY A 163 -0.20 2.65 -13.25
CA GLY A 163 1.00 2.22 -13.97
C GLY A 163 0.78 2.02 -15.47
N ASP A 164 1.82 1.52 -16.12
CA ASP A 164 1.86 1.36 -17.58
C ASP A 164 1.64 -0.10 -17.98
N GLU A 165 1.04 -0.33 -19.14
CA GLU A 165 0.88 -1.69 -19.68
C GLU A 165 2.23 -2.37 -19.87
N GLU A 166 2.34 -3.56 -19.31
CA GLU A 166 3.50 -4.42 -19.48
C GLU A 166 3.26 -5.36 -20.67
N LYS A 167 4.26 -5.53 -21.54
CA LYS A 167 4.18 -6.50 -22.64
C LYS A 167 4.25 -7.95 -22.15
N GLU A 168 4.96 -8.22 -21.05
CA GLU A 168 5.12 -9.56 -20.49
C GLU A 168 5.33 -9.53 -18.97
N PHE A 169 4.45 -10.18 -18.21
CA PHE A 169 4.49 -10.16 -16.75
C PHE A 169 5.59 -11.06 -16.20
N ARG A 170 6.65 -10.47 -15.67
CA ARG A 170 7.83 -11.21 -15.20
C ARG A 170 7.49 -12.26 -14.13
N LYS A 171 8.16 -13.41 -14.18
CA LYS A 171 7.91 -14.53 -13.23
C LYS A 171 8.35 -14.20 -11.80
N ASP A 172 9.39 -13.39 -11.64
CA ASP A 172 10.01 -13.03 -10.37
C ASP A 172 9.49 -11.72 -9.76
N VAL A 173 8.51 -11.08 -10.39
CA VAL A 173 7.98 -9.75 -10.01
C VAL A 173 7.52 -9.66 -8.54
N ILE A 174 6.93 -10.71 -7.97
CA ILE A 174 6.58 -10.74 -6.54
C ILE A 174 7.84 -10.63 -5.68
N ARG A 175 8.92 -11.34 -6.02
CA ARG A 175 10.18 -11.29 -5.26
C ARG A 175 10.81 -9.90 -5.35
N LEU A 176 10.73 -9.25 -6.51
CA LEU A 176 11.20 -7.88 -6.69
C LEU A 176 10.38 -6.90 -5.85
N ALA A 177 9.05 -7.05 -5.84
CA ALA A 177 8.15 -6.25 -4.98
C ALA A 177 8.50 -6.43 -3.50
N GLN A 178 8.70 -7.66 -3.03
CA GLN A 178 9.10 -7.97 -1.66
C GLN A 178 10.43 -7.30 -1.30
N LYS A 179 11.44 -7.34 -2.19
CA LYS A 179 12.73 -6.67 -1.95
C LYS A 179 12.56 -5.16 -1.78
N ILE A 180 11.76 -4.51 -2.62
CA ILE A 180 11.45 -3.08 -2.49
C ILE A 180 10.78 -2.79 -1.15
N VAL A 181 9.75 -3.57 -0.79
CA VAL A 181 8.95 -3.37 0.42
C VAL A 181 9.79 -3.53 1.68
N VAL A 182 10.56 -4.62 1.76
CA VAL A 182 11.46 -4.89 2.89
C VAL A 182 12.50 -3.79 3.02
N LEU A 183 13.17 -3.41 1.93
CA LEU A 183 14.16 -2.34 1.98
C LEU A 183 13.55 -1.00 2.39
N SER A 184 12.35 -0.67 1.90
CA SER A 184 11.64 0.56 2.26
C SER A 184 11.34 0.63 3.74
N GLY A 185 10.86 -0.48 4.33
CA GLY A 185 10.63 -0.59 5.77
C GLY A 185 11.93 -0.47 6.57
N ILE A 186 13.01 -1.15 6.16
CA ILE A 186 14.32 -1.08 6.83
C ILE A 186 14.89 0.35 6.80
N LEU A 187 14.88 1.00 5.63
CA LEU A 187 15.40 2.37 5.48
C LEU A 187 14.64 3.33 6.38
N PHE A 188 13.30 3.23 6.43
CA PHE A 188 12.50 4.09 7.28
C PHE A 188 12.66 3.78 8.77
N LEU A 189 12.80 2.50 9.14
CA LEU A 189 13.12 2.10 10.52
C LEU A 189 14.45 2.73 10.96
N VAL A 190 15.51 2.57 10.17
CA VAL A 190 16.83 3.15 10.47
C VAL A 190 16.72 4.67 10.60
N LEU A 191 16.06 5.33 9.65
CA LEU A 191 15.81 6.78 9.72
C LEU A 191 15.09 7.17 11.01
N SER A 192 14.01 6.45 11.37
CA SER A 192 13.22 6.76 12.56
C SER A 192 14.03 6.59 13.86
N LEU A 193 14.85 5.53 13.95
CA LEU A 193 15.72 5.30 15.11
C LEU A 193 16.82 6.35 15.20
N SER A 194 17.46 6.70 14.08
CA SER A 194 18.50 7.73 14.05
C SER A 194 17.97 9.09 14.46
N VAL A 195 16.83 9.52 13.93
CA VAL A 195 16.21 10.80 14.31
C VAL A 195 15.84 10.78 15.79
N ARG A 196 15.28 9.68 16.29
CA ARG A 196 14.90 9.57 17.70
C ARG A 196 16.10 9.57 18.64
N SER A 197 17.20 8.93 18.28
CA SER A 197 18.44 8.95 19.08
C SER A 197 19.09 10.33 19.19
N ILE A 198 18.73 11.26 18.30
CA ILE A 198 19.22 12.65 18.34
C ILE A 198 18.29 13.52 19.20
N LEU A 199 17.00 13.17 19.28
CA LEU A 199 15.97 13.93 19.99
C LEU A 199 15.82 13.54 21.48
N CYS A 200 16.28 12.34 21.87
CA CYS A 200 16.27 11.84 23.25
C CYS A 200 17.69 11.89 23.84
#